data_AF-A0AAT9SS39-F1
#
_entry.id   AF-A0AAT9SS39-F1
#
_cell.length_a   1.000
_cell.length_b   1.000
_cell.length_c   1.000
_cell.angle_alpha   90.00
_cell.angle_beta   90.00
_cell.angle_gamma   90.00
#
_symmetry.space_group_name_H-M   'P 1'
#
loop_
_entity.id
_entity.type
_entity.pdbx_description
1 polymer ?
#
loop_
_entity_poly.entity_id
_entity_poly.type
_entity_poly.pdbx_seq_one_letter_code
_entity_poly.pdbx_strand_id
1 'polypeptide(L)'
;MKLGHGILITRDGRELPLRYQFGNAYDDTRTGYLLCDTSGLDPAALMTCVRIICEDGTAIVAAVTHSSDRYLAVTGRVSEASI
;
A
#
# COMPACT_ATOMS: atom_id res chain seq x y z
N MET A 1 -16.25 -0.21 2.35
CA MET A 1 -14.93 -0.78 2.73
C MET A 1 -14.56 -1.83 1.69
N LYS A 2 -13.39 -1.72 1.04
CA LYS A 2 -12.90 -2.67 0.04
C LYS A 2 -11.77 -3.51 0.66
N LEU A 3 -11.93 -4.83 0.61
CA LEU A 3 -10.94 -5.82 1.05
C LEU A 3 -10.36 -6.52 -0.17
N GLY A 4 -9.12 -7.00 -0.08
CA GLY A 4 -8.51 -7.80 -1.13
C GLY A 4 -7.03 -8.04 -0.91
N HIS A 5 -6.39 -8.63 -1.91
CA HIS A 5 -4.98 -8.97 -1.90
C HIS A 5 -4.19 -8.09 -2.88
N GLY A 6 -2.90 -7.98 -2.65
CA GLY A 6 -2.02 -7.27 -3.56
C GLY A 6 -0.55 -7.45 -3.22
N ILE A 7 0.26 -6.65 -3.89
CA ILE A 7 1.70 -6.59 -3.69
C ILE A 7 2.05 -5.17 -3.29
N LEU A 8 2.78 -5.03 -2.19
CA LEU A 8 3.46 -3.80 -1.79
C LEU A 8 4.80 -3.76 -2.52
N ILE A 9 5.02 -2.72 -3.31
CA ILE A 9 6.32 -2.40 -3.89
C ILE A 9 6.91 -1.26 -3.07
N THR A 10 7.96 -1.57 -2.33
CA THR A 10 8.71 -0.61 -1.52
C THR A 10 9.61 0.25 -2.39
N ARG A 11 10.16 1.33 -1.84
CA ARG A 11 11.05 2.23 -2.58
C ARG A 11 12.29 1.53 -3.15
N ASP A 12 12.84 0.57 -2.41
CA ASP A 12 14.00 -0.23 -2.84
C ASP A 12 13.63 -1.38 -3.79
N GLY A 13 12.36 -1.45 -4.23
CA GLY A 13 11.88 -2.41 -5.22
C GLY A 13 11.55 -3.78 -4.63
N ARG A 14 11.56 -3.95 -3.30
CA ARG A 14 11.09 -5.21 -2.70
C ARG A 14 9.60 -5.34 -2.88
N GLU A 15 9.20 -6.57 -3.16
CA GLU A 15 7.81 -6.95 -3.28
C GLU A 15 7.39 -7.74 -2.05
N LEU A 16 6.31 -7.30 -1.40
CA LEU A 16 5.73 -7.99 -0.25
C LEU A 16 4.27 -8.31 -0.52
N PRO A 17 3.84 -9.57 -0.38
CA PRO A 17 2.43 -9.89 -0.44
C PRO A 17 1.69 -9.18 0.70
N LEU A 18 0.53 -8.61 0.40
CA LEU A 18 -0.29 -7.90 1.37
C LEU A 18 -1.77 -8.27 1.25
N ARG A 19 -2.51 -7.99 2.33
CA ARG A 19 -3.96 -7.82 2.32
C ARG A 19 -4.27 -6.35 2.57
N TYR A 20 -5.16 -5.74 1.80
CA TYR A 20 -5.58 -4.36 2.03
C TYR A 20 -6.98 -4.28 2.62
N GLN A 21 -7.20 -3.22 3.39
CA GLN A 21 -8.51 -2.81 3.88
C GLN A 21 -8.69 -1.31 3.64
N PHE A 22 -9.30 -0.94 2.52
CA PHE A 22 -9.55 0.46 2.20
C PHE A 22 -10.93 0.90 2.71
N GLY A 23 -10.98 2.06 3.34
CA GLY A 23 -12.20 2.77 3.71
C GLY A 23 -13.02 3.19 2.49
N ASN A 24 -14.10 3.94 2.71
CA ASN A 24 -14.94 4.38 1.59
C ASN A 24 -14.12 5.25 0.63
N ALA A 25 -14.08 4.82 -0.63
CA ALA A 25 -13.50 5.55 -1.74
C ALA A 25 -14.33 6.81 -1.96
N TYR A 26 -13.79 7.97 -1.62
CA TYR A 26 -14.22 9.21 -2.26
C TYR A 26 -13.33 9.38 -3.49
N ASP A 27 -13.93 9.20 -4.66
CA ASP A 27 -13.26 9.38 -5.95
C ASP A 27 -12.02 8.45 -6.08
N ASP A 28 -10.90 8.99 -6.55
CA ASP A 28 -9.65 8.25 -6.70
C ASP A 28 -8.86 8.04 -5.40
N THR A 29 -9.33 8.57 -4.26
CA THR A 29 -8.61 8.47 -2.98
C THR A 29 -8.78 7.09 -2.34
N ARG A 30 -7.70 6.57 -1.76
CA ARG A 30 -7.65 5.30 -1.03
C ARG A 30 -6.97 5.52 0.31
N THR A 31 -7.74 5.39 1.39
CA THR A 31 -7.24 5.45 2.77
C THR A 31 -7.56 4.13 3.46
N GLY A 32 -6.63 3.59 4.24
CA GLY A 32 -6.88 2.34 4.94
C GLY A 32 -5.63 1.68 5.47
N TYR A 33 -5.68 0.36 5.55
CA TYR A 33 -4.62 -0.45 6.13
C TYR A 33 -4.06 -1.45 5.12
N LEU A 34 -2.75 -1.63 5.16
CA LEU A 34 -2.04 -2.71 4.47
C LEU A 34 -1.54 -3.69 5.54
N LEU A 35 -2.00 -4.93 5.48
CA LEU A 35 -1.58 -6.01 6.37
C LEU A 35 -0.48 -6.80 5.66
N CYS A 36 0.75 -6.67 6.14
CA CYS A 36 1.93 -7.35 5.63
C CYS A 36 3.00 -7.42 6.72
N ASP A 37 3.89 -8.40 6.62
CA ASP A 37 5.05 -8.50 7.50
C ASP A 37 6.13 -7.51 7.04
N THR A 38 6.43 -6.53 7.89
CA THR A 38 7.47 -5.53 7.66
C THR A 38 8.65 -5.67 8.63
N SER A 39 8.72 -6.77 9.39
CA SER A 39 9.78 -6.99 10.40
C SER A 39 11.20 -7.00 9.81
N GLY A 40 11.35 -7.40 8.54
CA GLY A 40 12.62 -7.41 7.80
C GLY A 40 12.86 -6.17 6.91
N LEU A 41 11.99 -5.16 7.00
CA LEU A 41 12.05 -3.95 6.18
C LEU A 41 12.88 -2.87 6.87
N ASP A 42 13.75 -2.22 6.11
CA ASP A 42 14.35 -0.96 6.56
C ASP A 42 13.24 0.10 6.64
N PRO A 43 13.02 0.76 7.80
CA PRO A 43 12.04 1.84 7.92
C PRO A 43 12.19 2.94 6.85
N ALA A 44 13.40 3.18 6.34
CA ALA A 44 13.66 4.12 5.26
C ALA A 44 12.92 3.78 3.95
N ALA A 45 12.64 2.50 3.70
CA ALA A 45 11.90 2.06 2.54
C ALA A 45 10.40 2.44 2.59
N LEU A 46 9.90 2.87 3.77
CA LEU A 46 8.53 3.34 4.01
C LEU A 46 8.40 4.86 4.12
N MET A 47 9.51 5.61 4.18
CA MET A 47 9.50 7.07 4.42
C MET A 47 8.95 7.90 3.23
N THR A 48 8.68 7.27 2.09
CA THR A 48 8.04 7.92 0.94
C THR A 48 6.79 7.18 0.51
N CYS A 49 6.17 7.63 -0.59
CA CYS A 49 5.06 6.89 -1.16
C CYS A 49 5.48 5.46 -1.51
N VAL A 50 4.67 4.51 -1.11
CA VAL A 50 4.73 3.13 -1.54
C VAL A 50 3.75 2.90 -2.69
N ARG A 51 4.01 1.89 -3.50
CA ARG A 51 3.11 1.49 -4.58
C ARG A 51 2.43 0.19 -4.21
N ILE A 52 1.12 0.12 -4.37
CA ILE A 52 0.34 -1.10 -4.16
C ILE A 52 -0.23 -1.52 -5.50
N ILE A 53 -0.03 -2.79 -5.86
CA ILE A 53 -0.70 -3.42 -7.00
C ILE A 53 -1.78 -4.34 -6.44
N CYS A 54 -3.04 -3.98 -6.63
CA CYS A 54 -4.17 -4.81 -6.24
C CYS A 54 -4.33 -6.00 -7.19
N GLU A 55 -4.95 -7.08 -6.71
CA GLU A 55 -5.23 -8.29 -7.50
C GLU A 55 -6.07 -8.03 -8.76
N ASP A 56 -6.86 -6.96 -8.77
CA ASP A 56 -7.66 -6.52 -9.93
C ASP A 56 -6.88 -5.66 -10.93
N GLY A 57 -5.57 -5.50 -10.73
CA GLY A 57 -4.68 -4.69 -11.56
C GLY A 57 -4.67 -3.20 -11.21
N THR A 58 -5.49 -2.74 -10.25
CA THR A 58 -5.48 -1.35 -9.79
C THR A 58 -4.13 -1.02 -9.17
N ALA A 59 -3.48 0.04 -9.64
CA ALA A 59 -2.28 0.58 -9.01
C ALA A 59 -2.67 1.74 -8.07
N ILE A 60 -2.10 1.76 -6.86
CA ILE A 60 -2.29 2.82 -5.88
C ILE A 60 -0.92 3.34 -5.48
N VAL A 61 -0.78 4.67 -5.42
CA VAL A 61 0.38 5.33 -4.80
C VAL A 61 -0.09 5.94 -3.49
N ALA A 62 0.52 5.54 -2.38
CA ALA A 62 0.08 5.94 -1.05
C ALA A 62 1.24 6.31 -0.14
N ALA A 63 1.05 7.36 0.66
CA ALA A 63 1.93 7.69 1.77
C ALA A 63 1.60 6.80 2.97
N VAL A 64 2.64 6.34 3.67
CA VAL A 64 2.50 5.64 4.95
C VAL A 64 2.33 6.69 6.05
N THR A 65 1.21 6.63 6.77
CA THR A 65 0.90 7.55 7.89
C THR A 65 1.19 6.93 9.25
N HIS A 66 1.27 5.60 9.31
CA HIS A 66 1.67 4.84 10.50
C HIS A 66 2.26 3.50 10.07
N SER A 67 3.28 3.01 10.79
CA SER A 67 3.93 1.73 10.52
C SER A 67 4.07 0.88 11.78
N SER A 68 3.80 -0.42 11.64
CA SER A 68 4.17 -1.49 12.56
C SER A 68 4.71 -2.66 11.74
N ASP A 69 5.38 -3.59 12.42
CA ASP A 69 5.81 -4.89 11.90
C ASP A 69 4.69 -5.71 11.23
N ARG A 70 3.40 -5.47 11.54
CA ARG A 70 2.26 -6.26 11.05
C ARG A 70 1.31 -5.50 10.13
N TYR A 71 1.34 -4.17 10.17
CA TYR A 71 0.47 -3.36 9.33
C TYR A 71 0.99 -1.95 9.11
N LEU A 72 0.54 -1.35 8.01
CA LEU A 72 0.74 0.05 7.66
C LEU A 72 -0.62 0.74 7.58
N ALA A 73 -0.74 1.94 8.12
CA ALA A 73 -1.84 2.84 7.77
C ALA A 73 -1.40 3.73 6.61
N VAL A 74 -2.27 3.91 5.63
CA VAL A 74 -1.93 4.62 4.39
C VAL A 74 -3.03 5.56 3.93
N THR A 75 -2.63 6.62 3.24
CA THR A 75 -3.50 7.49 2.45
C THR A 75 -2.88 7.72 1.08
N GLY A 76 -3.67 7.61 0.03
CA GLY A 76 -3.16 7.61 -1.33
C GLY A 76 -4.24 7.78 -2.36
N ARG A 77 -3.87 7.55 -3.62
CA ARG A 77 -4.78 7.62 -4.75
C ARG A 77 -4.51 6.51 -5.75
N VAL A 78 -5.53 6.16 -6.52
CA VAL A 78 -5.36 5.34 -7.72
C VAL A 78 -4.42 6.07 -8.68
N SER A 79 -3.49 5.33 -9.26
CA SER A 79 -2.60 5.83 -10.31
C SER A 79 -2.93 5.07 -11.58
N GLU A 80 -3.05 5.80 -12.69
CA GLU A 80 -2.86 5.17 -13.99
C GLU A 80 -1.43 4.60 -13.99
N ALA A 81 -1.31 3.29 -14.23
CA ALA A 81 -0.02 2.63 -14.19
C ALA A 81 0.89 3.23 -15.28
N SER A 82 1.95 3.94 -14.88
CA SER A 82 3.07 4.15 -15.80
C SER A 82 3.89 2.88 -15.81
N ILE A 83 3.95 2.27 -17.00
CA ILE A 83 4.85 1.18 -17.39
C ILE A 83 6.28 1.72 -17.41
#